data_AF-A0AAW0K6D9-F1
#
_entry.id   AF-A0AAW0K6D9-F1
#
_cell.length_a   1.000
_cell.length_b   1.000
_cell.length_c   1.000
_cell.angle_alpha   90.00
_cell.angle_beta   90.00
_cell.angle_gamma   90.00
#
_symmetry.space_group_name_H-M   'P 1'
#
loop_
_entity.id
_entity.type
_entity.pdbx_description
1 polymer ?
#
loop_
_entity_poly.entity_id
_entity_poly.type
_entity_poly.pdbx_seq_one_letter_code
_entity_poly.pdbx_strand_id
1 'polypeptide(L)'
;MAIEVYEYDFLKLLDYDDSDCSYRIEINTPALEYFKFNGHLSEVVFLQKLDNLVQADIHICTLKAANRIFKLLAAFYNVKFLSLFSGHSECLCNGSIYPFRFQNLLRLDFMVNALNWHVLQTLLRNAPKLEVLDVINT
;
A
#
# COMPACT_ATOMS: atom_id res chain seq x y z
N MET A 1 2.10 -18.78 4.01
CA MET A 1 2.98 -18.06 4.99
C MET A 1 2.57 -16.59 5.02
N ALA A 2 2.62 -15.92 6.18
CA ALA A 2 2.16 -14.54 6.39
C ALA A 2 3.30 -13.67 6.94
N ILE A 3 3.42 -12.43 6.46
CA ILE A 3 4.31 -11.40 7.02
C ILE A 3 3.46 -10.24 7.52
N GLU A 4 3.66 -9.86 8.78
CA GLU A 4 3.09 -8.65 9.36
C GLU A 4 4.21 -7.73 9.79
N VAL A 5 4.25 -6.52 9.23
CA VAL A 5 5.19 -5.46 9.60
C VAL A 5 4.41 -4.39 10.37
N TYR A 6 4.75 -4.22 11.63
CA TYR A 6 4.23 -3.15 12.49
C TYR A 6 5.37 -2.25 12.91
N GLU A 7 5.24 -0.96 12.62
CA GLU A 7 6.01 0.06 13.32
C GLU A 7 5.16 0.55 14.50
N TYR A 8 5.62 0.27 15.73
CA TYR A 8 5.01 0.81 16.92
C TYR A 8 5.57 2.21 17.16
N ASP A 9 4.71 3.24 17.16
CA ASP A 9 5.02 4.57 17.68
C ASP A 9 5.28 4.50 19.19
N PHE A 10 6.47 4.05 19.60
CA PHE A 10 7.07 4.63 20.78
C PHE A 10 7.57 6.01 20.38
N LEU A 11 6.69 7.02 20.33
CA LEU A 11 7.01 8.45 20.47
C LEU A 11 5.74 9.32 20.35
N LYS A 12 4.74 9.09 21.22
CA LYS A 12 4.08 10.25 21.84
C LYS A 12 5.12 10.89 22.73
N LEU A 13 5.91 11.87 22.28
CA LEU A 13 6.42 12.96 23.16
C LEU A 13 7.39 13.98 22.57
N LEU A 14 7.74 13.99 21.29
CA LEU A 14 8.57 15.10 20.77
C LEU A 14 8.11 15.48 19.38
N ASP A 15 8.09 16.79 19.16
CA ASP A 15 8.03 17.55 17.92
C ASP A 15 8.86 16.86 16.82
N TYR A 16 8.27 15.83 16.18
CA TYR A 16 9.00 14.93 15.30
C TYR A 16 9.03 15.56 13.92
N ASP A 17 10.14 16.26 13.66
CA ASP A 17 10.60 16.51 12.30
C ASP A 17 10.43 15.20 11.52
N ASP A 18 9.76 15.27 10.37
CA ASP A 18 9.52 14.18 9.42
C ASP A 18 10.85 13.77 8.76
N SER A 19 11.85 13.48 9.61
CA SER A 19 13.16 12.96 9.30
C SER A 19 12.96 11.51 8.90
N ASP A 20 12.56 11.37 7.64
CA ASP A 20 12.80 10.25 6.73
C ASP A 20 13.10 8.95 7.50
N CYS A 21 12.05 8.21 7.90
CA CYS A 21 12.21 6.88 8.49
C CYS A 21 13.15 6.08 7.57
N SER A 22 14.42 5.89 7.97
CA SER A 22 15.49 5.52 7.04
C SER A 22 15.73 4.01 7.03
N TYR A 23 14.69 3.22 7.19
CA TYR A 23 14.81 1.76 7.21
C TYR A 23 14.54 1.17 5.82
N ARG A 24 15.30 0.13 5.47
CA ARG A 24 15.10 -0.64 4.25
C ARG A 24 14.74 -2.07 4.64
N ILE A 25 13.61 -2.56 4.14
CA ILE A 25 13.19 -3.94 4.33
C ILE A 25 13.41 -4.71 3.03
N GLU A 26 14.19 -5.78 3.10
CA GLU A 26 14.35 -6.72 2.00
C GLU A 26 13.61 -8.02 2.29
N ILE A 27 12.73 -8.42 1.36
CA ILE A 27 11.83 -9.56 1.54
C ILE A 27 12.15 -10.61 0.47
N ASN A 28 12.64 -11.77 0.91
CA ASN A 28 12.95 -12.93 0.06
C ASN A 28 12.01 -14.10 0.35
N THR A 29 10.70 -13.87 0.20
CA THR A 29 9.67 -14.88 0.50
C THR A 29 8.74 -15.08 -0.69
N PRO A 30 9.14 -15.84 -1.72
CA PRO A 30 8.32 -16.05 -2.94
C PRO A 30 7.03 -16.85 -2.67
N ALA A 31 6.96 -17.62 -1.59
CA ALA A 31 5.78 -18.35 -1.14
C ALA A 31 4.87 -17.53 -0.21
N LEU A 32 5.06 -16.21 -0.15
CA LEU A 32 4.23 -15.32 0.66
C LEU A 32 2.82 -15.24 0.08
N GLU A 33 1.82 -15.48 0.91
CA GLU A 33 0.39 -15.45 0.52
C GLU A 33 -0.34 -14.24 1.09
N TYR A 34 0.14 -13.74 2.23
CA TYR A 34 -0.44 -12.61 2.95
C TYR A 34 0.64 -11.62 3.35
N PHE A 35 0.42 -10.35 3.02
CA PHE A 35 1.30 -9.24 3.39
C PHE A 35 0.50 -8.16 4.11
N LYS A 36 0.92 -7.81 5.33
CA LYS A 36 0.34 -6.72 6.10
C LYS A 36 1.39 -5.71 6.48
N PHE A 37 1.11 -4.43 6.23
CA PHE A 37 1.96 -3.32 6.59
C PHE A 37 1.17 -2.24 7.33
N ASN A 38 1.67 -1.82 8.49
CA ASN A 38 1.15 -0.68 9.23
C ASN A 38 2.33 0.15 9.78
N GLY A 39 2.47 1.39 9.31
CA GLY A 39 3.53 2.29 9.79
C GLY A 39 3.99 3.34 8.78
N HIS A 40 5.22 3.83 8.97
CA HIS A 40 5.85 4.85 8.14
C HIS A 40 6.53 4.21 6.92
N LEU A 41 5.92 4.33 5.74
CA LEU A 41 6.45 3.63 4.56
C LEU A 41 7.80 4.21 4.10
N SER A 42 8.86 3.45 4.35
CA SER A 42 10.20 3.66 3.81
C SER A 42 10.49 2.73 2.60
N GLU A 43 11.73 2.29 2.40
CA GLU A 43 12.12 1.45 1.28
C GLU A 43 11.77 -0.03 1.54
N VAL A 44 10.86 -0.59 0.74
CA VAL A 44 10.55 -2.03 0.75
C VAL A 44 10.96 -2.63 -0.59
N VAL A 45 11.82 -3.65 -0.54
CA VAL A 45 12.38 -4.31 -1.71
C VAL A 45 12.02 -5.80 -1.67
N PHE A 46 11.30 -6.27 -2.68
CA PHE A 46 11.05 -7.69 -2.88
C PHE A 46 12.15 -8.29 -3.75
N LEU A 47 12.90 -9.24 -3.20
CA LEU A 47 14.02 -9.88 -3.89
C LEU A 47 13.55 -10.92 -4.92
N GLN A 48 12.29 -11.34 -4.82
CA GLN A 48 11.64 -12.25 -5.77
C GLN A 48 10.22 -11.78 -6.08
N LYS A 49 9.65 -12.29 -7.18
CA LYS A 49 8.24 -12.07 -7.52
C LYS A 49 7.34 -12.69 -6.46
N LEU A 50 6.23 -12.01 -6.18
CA LEU A 50 5.23 -12.43 -5.22
C LEU A 50 4.06 -13.14 -5.92
N ASP A 51 4.36 -14.13 -6.75
CA ASP A 51 3.34 -14.84 -7.54
C ASP A 51 2.28 -15.52 -6.67
N ASN A 52 2.62 -15.90 -5.43
CA ASN A 52 1.69 -16.53 -4.49
C ASN A 52 0.93 -15.54 -3.61
N LEU A 53 1.19 -14.23 -3.71
CA LEU A 53 0.56 -13.24 -2.84
C LEU A 53 -0.91 -13.10 -3.22
N VAL A 54 -1.78 -13.49 -2.30
CA VAL A 54 -3.24 -13.48 -2.47
C VAL A 54 -3.85 -12.22 -1.88
N GLN A 55 -3.33 -11.74 -0.74
CA GLN A 55 -3.89 -10.60 -0.05
C GLN A 55 -2.81 -9.65 0.46
N ALA A 56 -3.09 -8.35 0.35
CA ALA A 56 -2.26 -7.28 0.88
C ALA A 56 -3.11 -6.25 1.65
N ASP A 57 -2.73 -5.98 2.90
CA ASP A 57 -3.36 -4.98 3.76
C ASP A 57 -2.35 -3.89 4.13
N ILE A 58 -2.55 -2.68 3.62
CA ILE A 58 -1.58 -1.58 3.69
C ILE A 58 -2.21 -0.39 4.42
N HIS A 59 -1.62 -0.01 5.54
CA HIS A 59 -1.95 1.20 6.29
C HIS A 59 -0.72 2.09 6.45
N ILE A 60 -0.76 3.30 5.91
CA ILE A 60 0.39 4.21 5.86
C ILE A 60 0.15 5.48 6.68
N CYS A 61 1.12 5.81 7.53
CA CYS A 61 1.08 6.96 8.44
C CYS A 61 2.06 8.11 8.04
N THR A 62 2.58 8.16 6.80
CA THR A 62 3.60 9.16 6.37
C THR A 62 3.18 10.07 5.23
N LEU A 63 3.30 11.39 5.41
CA LEU A 63 2.98 12.42 4.39
C LEU A 63 3.77 12.27 3.07
N LYS A 64 5.03 11.81 3.08
CA LYS A 64 5.93 11.78 1.91
C LYS A 64 6.16 10.40 1.27
N ALA A 65 5.17 9.52 1.28
CA ALA A 65 5.34 8.13 0.78
C ALA A 65 4.76 7.85 -0.62
N ALA A 66 4.21 8.83 -1.33
CA ALA A 66 3.47 8.60 -2.58
C ALA A 66 4.23 7.74 -3.61
N ASN A 67 5.48 8.08 -3.94
CA ASN A 67 6.26 7.27 -4.89
C ASN A 67 6.59 5.85 -4.34
N ARG A 68 6.73 5.71 -3.02
CA ARG A 68 7.07 4.44 -2.36
C ARG A 68 5.87 3.50 -2.36
N ILE A 69 4.66 4.01 -2.08
CA ILE A 69 3.44 3.20 -2.13
C ILE A 69 3.17 2.70 -3.55
N PHE A 70 3.41 3.54 -4.57
CA PHE A 70 3.25 3.11 -5.95
C PHE A 70 4.24 2.01 -6.35
N LYS A 71 5.49 2.07 -5.90
CA LYS A 71 6.45 0.95 -6.06
C LYS A 71 5.98 -0.31 -5.34
N LEU A 72 5.45 -0.17 -4.12
CA LEU A 72 4.92 -1.28 -3.33
C LEU A 72 3.75 -1.96 -4.05
N LEU A 73 2.76 -1.18 -4.52
CA LEU A 73 1.60 -1.66 -5.25
C LEU A 73 1.97 -2.37 -6.57
N ALA A 74 3.04 -1.93 -7.24
CA ALA A 74 3.52 -2.58 -8.45
C ALA A 74 3.96 -4.04 -8.22
N ALA A 75 4.43 -4.37 -7.02
CA ALA A 75 4.81 -5.74 -6.66
C ALA A 75 3.59 -6.66 -6.43
N PHE A 76 2.40 -6.09 -6.21
CA PHE A 76 1.19 -6.81 -5.82
C PHE A 76 0.28 -7.16 -7.01
N TYR A 77 0.82 -7.31 -8.21
CA TYR A 77 0.03 -7.51 -9.44
C TYR A 77 -0.90 -8.73 -9.42
N ASN A 78 -0.64 -9.75 -8.59
CA ASN A 78 -1.40 -10.99 -8.55
C ASN A 78 -2.44 -11.07 -7.42
N VAL A 79 -2.53 -10.06 -6.55
CA VAL A 79 -3.42 -10.12 -5.38
C VAL A 79 -4.89 -10.17 -5.78
N LYS A 80 -5.68 -10.88 -4.97
CA LYS A 80 -7.13 -10.96 -5.06
C LYS A 80 -7.84 -9.98 -4.13
N PHE A 81 -7.22 -9.68 -2.99
CA PHE A 81 -7.75 -8.80 -1.96
C PHE A 81 -6.72 -7.72 -1.66
N LEU A 82 -7.10 -6.45 -1.80
CA LEU A 82 -6.25 -5.31 -1.49
C LEU A 82 -6.98 -4.34 -0.57
N SER A 83 -6.36 -4.03 0.56
CA SER A 83 -6.80 -2.97 1.45
C SER A 83 -5.77 -1.85 1.48
N LEU A 84 -6.19 -0.61 1.19
CA LEU A 84 -5.32 0.55 1.10
C LEU A 84 -5.86 1.73 1.92
N PHE A 85 -5.22 1.96 3.05
CA PHE A 85 -5.59 2.97 4.04
C PHE A 85 -4.42 3.93 4.27
N SER A 86 -4.74 5.19 4.55
CA SER A 86 -3.73 6.15 4.96
C SER A 86 -4.25 7.06 6.07
N GLY A 87 -3.46 7.19 7.13
CA GLY A 87 -3.74 8.10 8.24
C GLY A 87 -3.60 9.58 7.90
N HIS A 88 -3.00 9.92 6.75
CA HIS A 88 -2.89 11.30 6.29
C HIS A 88 -3.39 11.45 4.86
N SER A 89 -4.08 12.56 4.59
CA SER A 89 -4.77 12.74 3.32
C SER A 89 -3.82 12.85 2.13
N GLU A 90 -2.59 13.34 2.34
CA GLU A 90 -1.65 13.74 1.30
C GLU A 90 -0.83 12.58 0.68
N CYS A 91 -0.76 11.43 1.36
CA CYS A 91 0.12 10.32 1.00
C CYS A 91 -0.16 9.72 -0.38
N LEU A 92 -1.40 9.86 -0.86
CA LEU A 92 -1.89 9.31 -2.12
C LEU A 92 -2.12 10.41 -3.18
N CYS A 93 -1.55 11.61 -3.00
CA CYS A 93 -1.95 12.78 -3.78
C CYS A 93 -0.98 13.13 -4.91
N ASN A 94 0.31 12.89 -4.67
CA ASN A 94 1.40 13.26 -5.56
C ASN A 94 2.23 12.04 -5.92
N GLY A 95 1.73 11.18 -6.79
CA GLY A 95 2.59 10.17 -7.39
C GLY A 95 2.29 9.89 -8.85
N SER A 96 3.33 9.42 -9.51
CA SER A 96 3.31 9.15 -10.93
C SER A 96 2.31 8.03 -11.23
N ILE A 97 1.53 8.27 -12.28
CA ILE A 97 0.57 7.37 -12.92
C ILE A 97 1.34 6.14 -13.42
N TYR A 98 1.70 5.25 -12.51
CA TYR A 98 2.29 3.97 -12.83
C TYR A 98 1.15 3.00 -13.12
N PRO A 99 1.11 2.36 -14.29
CA PRO A 99 0.06 1.41 -14.59
C PRO A 99 0.34 0.11 -13.84
N PHE A 100 -0.15 0.00 -12.60
CA PHE A 100 -0.32 -1.31 -11.96
C PHE A 100 -1.48 -2.01 -12.64
N ARG A 101 -1.31 -3.28 -12.99
CA ARG A 101 -2.41 -4.10 -13.55
C ARG A 101 -2.82 -5.14 -12.54
N PHE A 102 -3.95 -4.91 -11.89
CA PHE A 102 -4.55 -5.80 -10.93
C PHE A 102 -5.49 -6.78 -11.63
N GLN A 103 -4.92 -7.70 -12.40
CA GLN A 103 -5.68 -8.61 -13.28
C GLN A 103 -6.51 -9.65 -12.53
N ASN A 104 -6.23 -9.87 -11.25
CA ASN A 104 -6.89 -10.86 -10.40
C ASN A 104 -7.57 -10.26 -9.17
N LEU A 105 -7.59 -8.94 -9.05
CA LEU A 105 -8.18 -8.26 -7.91
C LEU A 105 -9.70 -8.40 -7.95
N LEU A 106 -10.25 -9.02 -6.92
CA LEU A 106 -11.68 -9.28 -6.74
C LEU A 106 -12.28 -8.30 -5.72
N ARG A 107 -11.51 -7.87 -4.73
CA ARG A 107 -11.97 -6.91 -3.72
C ARG A 107 -10.94 -5.83 -3.46
N LEU A 108 -11.42 -4.58 -3.43
CA LEU A 108 -10.66 -3.39 -3.07
C LEU A 108 -11.34 -2.68 -1.91
N ASP A 109 -10.62 -2.56 -0.80
CA ASP A 109 -11.02 -1.71 0.32
C ASP A 109 -10.12 -0.46 0.27
N PHE A 110 -10.72 0.73 0.10
CA PHE A 110 -9.97 1.96 -0.16
C PHE A 110 -10.54 3.14 0.62
N MET A 111 -9.66 3.87 1.31
CA MET A 111 -10.03 5.09 2.01
C MET A 111 -9.87 6.31 1.11
N VAL A 112 -10.99 6.96 0.79
CA VAL A 112 -11.02 8.15 -0.06
C VAL A 112 -10.98 9.43 0.75
N ASN A 113 -10.34 10.44 0.17
CA ASN A 113 -10.44 11.83 0.58
C ASN A 113 -10.44 12.73 -0.67
N ALA A 114 -10.56 14.05 -0.49
CA ALA A 114 -10.63 15.01 -1.59
C ALA A 114 -9.42 14.97 -2.55
N LEU A 115 -8.27 14.47 -2.10
CA LEU A 115 -7.01 14.56 -2.82
C LEU A 115 -6.64 13.24 -3.54
N ASN A 116 -7.14 12.09 -3.11
CA ASN A 116 -6.73 10.78 -3.63
C ASN A 116 -7.73 10.11 -4.60
N TRP A 117 -8.80 10.82 -4.98
CA TRP A 117 -9.85 10.31 -5.88
C TRP A 117 -9.30 9.79 -7.22
N HIS A 118 -8.30 10.46 -7.76
CA HIS A 118 -7.64 10.08 -9.01
C HIS A 118 -6.89 8.73 -8.91
N VAL A 119 -6.41 8.37 -7.71
CA VAL A 119 -5.78 7.06 -7.45
C VAL A 119 -6.83 5.97 -7.49
N LEU A 120 -7.96 6.17 -6.81
CA LEU A 120 -9.08 5.22 -6.87
C LEU A 120 -9.53 5.01 -8.32
N GLN A 121 -9.73 6.08 -9.08
CA GLN A 121 -10.09 5.97 -10.51
C GLN A 121 -9.05 5.18 -11.32
N THR A 122 -7.77 5.32 -11.01
CA THR A 122 -6.70 4.58 -11.67
C THR A 122 -6.74 3.09 -11.31
N LEU A 123 -6.96 2.75 -10.04
CA LEU A 123 -7.11 1.36 -9.58
C LEU A 123 -8.30 0.68 -10.27
N LEU A 124 -9.46 1.34 -10.30
CA LEU A 124 -10.67 0.82 -10.94
C LEU A 124 -10.48 0.57 -12.43
N ARG A 125 -9.77 1.46 -13.15
CA ARG A 125 -9.46 1.26 -14.58
C ARG A 125 -8.54 0.07 -14.85
N ASN A 126 -7.77 -0.37 -13.84
CA ASN A 126 -6.78 -1.42 -13.98
C ASN A 126 -7.12 -2.72 -13.24
N ALA A 127 -8.35 -2.83 -12.70
CA ALA A 127 -8.86 -4.00 -11.99
C ALA A 127 -10.12 -4.55 -12.70
N PRO A 128 -9.99 -5.18 -13.88
CA PRO A 128 -11.15 -5.58 -14.70
C PRO A 128 -12.01 -6.70 -14.09
N LYS A 129 -11.49 -7.43 -13.08
CA LYS A 129 -12.21 -8.51 -12.39
C LYS A 129 -12.75 -8.09 -11.02
N LEU A 130 -12.73 -6.79 -10.71
CA LEU A 130 -13.18 -6.30 -9.41
C LEU A 130 -14.66 -6.62 -9.21
N GLU A 131 -14.98 -7.36 -8.15
CA GLU A 131 -16.34 -7.76 -7.78
C GLU A 131 -16.88 -6.92 -6.61
N VAL A 132 -16.00 -6.55 -5.68
CA VAL A 132 -16.34 -5.80 -4.47
C VAL A 132 -15.47 -4.56 -4.35
N LEU A 133 -16.11 -3.41 -4.17
CA LEU A 133 -15.46 -2.14 -3.88
C LEU A 133 -16.04 -1.63 -2.55
N ASP A 134 -15.20 -1.52 -1.53
CA ASP A 134 -15.53 -0.91 -0.24
C ASP A 134 -14.80 0.44 -0.13
N VAL A 135 -15.57 1.52 -0.01
CA VAL A 135 -15.03 2.89 0.03
C VAL A 135 -15.36 3.51 1.37
N ILE A 136 -14.31 3.83 2.14
CA ILE A 136 -14.43 4.51 3.43
C ILE A 136 -14.12 5.99 3.22
N ASN A 137 -15.05 6.87 3.60
CA ASN A 137 -14.85 8.31 3.53
C ASN A 137 -14.47 8.87 4.90
N THR A 138 -13.54 9.83 4.93
CA THR A 138 -13.08 10.52 6.14
C THR A 138 -13.08 12.02 5.97
#